data_AF-A0A258K1G0-F1
#
_entry.id   AF-A0A258K1G0-F1
#
_cell.length_a   1.000
_cell.length_b   1.000
_cell.length_c   1.000
_cell.angle_alpha   90.00
_cell.angle_beta   90.00
_cell.angle_gamma   90.00
#
_symmetry.space_group_name_H-M   'P 1'
#
loop_
_entity.id
_entity.type
_entity.pdbx_description
1 polymer ?
#
loop_
_entity_poly.entity_id
_entity_poly.type
_entity_poly.pdbx_seq_one_letter_code
_entity_poly.pdbx_strand_id
1 'polypeptide(L)'
;MTRGAMAERLRLASYLAGRSLRSLLSRTPAAPLTLGNVTVPVPERLLIAPQDLRTGDPTRASEIYAGRFAFAGKIAMLEGKTPFELDPPSDEWAEVLHGFGWLRHLRAAGTTIARANARALVGDWMRDAGVARQVAASPEVTARRIISWLTQAPFVLQDADHDFYKRFMRSLARQVRSLRRAVSDAPDGYPRLLALIALMFAGLCMSDQSRLLRAAQKRLVEELDRQILPDGGPLARSPGMLIALLLDLLPLRHAFAARNQPAPPALMNAIDRMMPMLRFFRHGDGAFALFHGMSHTAADQLATILAYDDARGAPVANAPHAGFQRLEARGTVVIADTGAPPPLSLSNEAHASCLAFEMSSARHRIIVNCGMTDVNRARWRQVARATAAHSTVTVGETSSCRFLHAGRLTRTVGAPIVSGPREVPVQRGTREGAILVRARHDGYGEPFGLLHQRSWRLASDGARLDGEDLFSPVPGRESLPQVAYSARFHLHPAIEVERLDDPWKNWKFSLNDVAERALWAKYQAAYQEILRHTSAKHAPWFVVPSDHKWFARVVISSAIVNAMEKLDLHYPKRAADGTASELKKARIVLEHEHRRPAVRKKRAARRPAQIRPANTAETSPDEPKGHDS
;
A
#
# COMPACT_ATOMS: atom_id res chain seq x y z
N MET A 1 -32.66 -10.99 -2.76
CA MET A 1 -31.22 -10.92 -3.17
C MET A 1 -31.07 -9.74 -4.11
N THR A 2 -30.15 -8.80 -3.85
CA THR A 2 -30.02 -7.58 -4.65
C THR A 2 -29.31 -7.85 -5.98
N ARG A 3 -29.68 -7.10 -7.05
CA ARG A 3 -29.05 -7.21 -8.39
C ARG A 3 -27.52 -7.00 -8.34
N GLY A 4 -27.02 -6.17 -7.42
CA GLY A 4 -25.59 -5.92 -7.21
C GLY A 4 -24.79 -7.16 -6.80
N ALA A 5 -25.32 -7.98 -5.90
CA ALA A 5 -24.64 -9.19 -5.43
C ALA A 5 -24.45 -10.27 -6.51
N MET A 6 -25.38 -10.35 -7.49
CA MET A 6 -25.28 -11.28 -8.61
C MET A 6 -24.22 -10.82 -9.63
N ALA A 7 -24.18 -9.52 -9.94
CA ALA A 7 -23.16 -8.94 -10.82
C ALA A 7 -21.74 -9.04 -10.21
N GLU A 8 -21.60 -8.84 -8.90
CA GLU A 8 -20.35 -9.05 -8.16
C GLU A 8 -19.84 -10.50 -8.30
N ARG A 9 -20.72 -11.48 -8.11
CA ARG A 9 -20.39 -12.90 -8.26
C ARG A 9 -19.97 -13.26 -9.69
N LEU A 10 -20.65 -12.72 -10.70
CA LEU A 10 -20.28 -12.91 -12.12
C LEU A 10 -18.92 -12.30 -12.46
N ARG A 11 -18.60 -11.11 -11.94
CA ARG A 11 -17.28 -10.47 -12.10
C ARG A 11 -16.16 -11.26 -11.43
N LEU A 12 -16.41 -11.76 -10.21
CA LEU A 12 -15.43 -12.60 -9.50
C LEU A 12 -15.24 -13.95 -10.21
N ALA A 13 -16.33 -14.58 -10.66
CA ALA A 13 -16.29 -15.85 -11.38
C ALA A 13 -15.55 -15.72 -12.72
N SER A 14 -15.83 -14.67 -13.49
CA SER A 14 -15.12 -14.38 -14.76
C SER A 14 -13.64 -14.05 -14.54
N TYR A 15 -13.29 -13.31 -13.48
CA TYR A 15 -11.88 -13.07 -13.12
C TYR A 15 -11.15 -14.38 -12.79
N LEU A 16 -11.75 -15.25 -11.99
CA LEU A 16 -11.17 -16.55 -11.63
C LEU A 16 -11.08 -17.48 -12.86
N ALA A 17 -12.13 -17.55 -13.67
CA ALA A 17 -12.15 -18.31 -14.91
C ALA A 17 -11.10 -17.81 -15.91
N GLY A 18 -10.94 -16.49 -16.07
CA GLY A 18 -9.93 -15.89 -16.93
C GLY A 18 -8.49 -16.11 -16.46
N ARG A 19 -8.25 -16.29 -15.15
CA ARG A 19 -6.94 -16.68 -14.60
C ARG A 19 -6.65 -18.17 -14.89
N SER A 20 -7.64 -19.04 -14.72
CA SER A 20 -7.51 -20.48 -15.00
C SER A 20 -7.40 -20.78 -16.50
N LEU A 21 -8.18 -20.10 -17.36
CA LEU A 21 -8.18 -20.28 -18.81
C LEU A 21 -6.85 -19.81 -19.43
N ARG A 22 -6.27 -18.69 -18.95
CA ARG A 22 -4.93 -18.25 -19.37
C ARG A 22 -3.85 -19.27 -18.99
N SER A 23 -3.92 -19.82 -17.78
CA SER A 23 -3.01 -20.87 -17.33
C SER A 23 -3.17 -22.20 -18.07
N LEU A 24 -4.34 -22.47 -18.65
CA LEU A 24 -4.58 -23.67 -19.48
C LEU A 24 -4.13 -23.44 -20.93
N LEU A 25 -4.41 -22.26 -21.50
CA LEU A 25 -4.01 -21.89 -22.85
C LEU A 25 -2.50 -21.61 -22.98
N SER A 26 -1.81 -21.20 -21.90
CA SER A 26 -0.35 -21.08 -21.87
C SER A 26 0.36 -22.43 -21.95
N ARG A 27 -0.36 -23.53 -21.67
CA ARG A 27 0.13 -24.91 -21.72
C ARG A 27 -0.15 -25.60 -23.06
N THR A 28 -0.96 -25.02 -23.95
CA THR A 28 -1.21 -25.57 -25.27
C THR A 28 -0.25 -24.96 -26.30
N PRO A 29 0.53 -25.78 -27.03
CA PRO A 29 1.53 -25.30 -28.00
C PRO A 29 0.94 -24.64 -29.26
N ALA A 30 -0.39 -24.64 -29.41
CA ALA A 30 -1.10 -24.26 -30.63
C ALA A 30 -1.76 -22.86 -30.60
N ALA A 31 -1.57 -22.04 -29.57
CA ALA A 31 -2.07 -20.67 -29.57
C ALA A 31 -1.14 -19.75 -30.41
N PRO A 32 -1.62 -19.11 -31.49
CA PRO A 32 -0.78 -18.45 -32.51
C PRO A 32 -0.08 -17.16 -32.05
N LEU A 33 -0.16 -16.79 -30.77
CA LEU A 33 0.34 -15.52 -30.21
C LEU A 33 1.08 -15.67 -28.87
N THR A 34 1.59 -16.86 -28.55
CA THR A 34 2.35 -17.09 -27.31
C THR A 34 3.86 -17.04 -27.57
N LEU A 35 4.59 -16.48 -26.61
CA LEU A 35 6.05 -16.60 -26.51
C LEU A 35 6.53 -18.07 -26.39
N GLY A 36 5.60 -19.05 -26.30
CA GLY A 36 5.83 -20.46 -26.00
C GLY A 36 6.67 -21.24 -27.03
N ASN A 37 6.67 -20.81 -28.30
CA ASN A 37 7.39 -21.51 -29.38
C ASN A 37 8.78 -20.93 -29.71
N VAL A 38 9.21 -19.87 -29.00
CA VAL A 38 10.52 -19.24 -29.21
C VAL A 38 11.66 -20.00 -28.52
N THR A 39 12.62 -20.51 -29.28
CA THR A 39 13.82 -21.15 -28.70
C THR A 39 14.70 -20.13 -27.98
N VAL A 40 15.23 -20.51 -26.81
CA VAL A 40 16.18 -19.71 -26.02
C VAL A 40 17.42 -20.59 -25.78
N PRO A 41 18.42 -20.52 -26.68
CA PRO A 41 19.66 -21.27 -26.53
C PRO A 41 20.45 -20.78 -25.30
N VAL A 42 21.39 -21.59 -24.83
CA VAL A 42 22.37 -21.11 -23.84
C VAL A 42 23.31 -20.15 -24.57
N PRO A 43 23.44 -18.89 -24.12
CA PRO A 43 24.31 -17.94 -24.81
C PRO A 43 25.77 -18.32 -24.59
N GLU A 44 26.60 -18.08 -25.59
CA GLU A 44 28.05 -18.20 -25.48
C GLU A 44 28.63 -17.04 -24.65
N ARG A 45 28.05 -15.85 -24.81
CA ARG A 45 28.46 -14.66 -24.09
C ARG A 45 27.37 -13.62 -23.87
N LEU A 46 27.65 -12.69 -22.95
CA LEU A 46 26.91 -11.44 -22.85
C LEU A 46 27.48 -10.42 -23.84
N LEU A 47 26.60 -9.75 -24.57
CA LEU A 47 26.91 -8.73 -25.55
C LEU A 47 27.08 -7.36 -24.91
N ILE A 48 26.24 -7.05 -23.93
CA ILE A 48 26.26 -5.84 -23.12
C ILE A 48 25.76 -6.16 -21.70
N ALA A 49 26.04 -5.28 -20.74
CA ALA A 49 25.40 -5.27 -19.45
C ALA A 49 24.65 -3.93 -19.28
N PRO A 50 23.35 -3.95 -18.95
CA PRO A 50 22.57 -2.73 -18.78
C PRO A 50 22.99 -1.99 -17.49
N GLN A 51 22.80 -0.67 -17.47
CA GLN A 51 22.99 0.14 -16.28
C GLN A 51 21.92 -0.18 -15.23
N ASP A 52 22.27 -0.09 -13.94
CA ASP A 52 21.29 -0.06 -12.86
C ASP A 52 21.17 1.39 -12.37
N LEU A 53 19.95 1.95 -12.38
CA LEU A 53 19.68 3.29 -11.88
C LEU A 53 19.29 3.29 -10.41
N ARG A 54 19.15 2.13 -9.78
CA ARG A 54 18.85 2.05 -8.36
C ARG A 54 20.10 2.34 -7.55
N THR A 55 19.97 3.21 -6.57
CA THR A 55 21.06 3.57 -5.67
C THR A 55 21.54 2.34 -4.90
N GLY A 56 22.86 2.15 -4.92
CA GLY A 56 23.57 1.18 -4.10
C GLY A 56 23.91 1.79 -2.73
N ASP A 57 24.05 0.94 -1.73
CA ASP A 57 24.31 1.35 -0.35
C ASP A 57 25.35 0.39 0.21
N PRO A 58 26.61 0.81 0.38
CA PRO A 58 27.68 -0.06 0.84
C PRO A 58 27.47 -0.53 2.29
N THR A 59 26.67 0.15 3.11
CA THR A 59 26.42 -0.27 4.49
C THR A 59 25.63 -1.58 4.55
N ARG A 60 24.70 -1.79 3.60
CA ARG A 60 23.98 -3.06 3.43
C ARG A 60 24.90 -4.22 3.03
N ALA A 61 26.01 -3.94 2.35
CA ALA A 61 27.00 -4.97 2.05
C ALA A 61 27.64 -5.51 3.33
N SER A 62 27.95 -4.62 4.28
CA SER A 62 28.49 -5.01 5.59
C SER A 62 27.54 -5.89 6.40
N GLU A 63 26.23 -5.61 6.35
CA GLU A 63 25.24 -6.50 6.99
C GLU A 63 25.24 -7.90 6.37
N ILE A 64 25.29 -7.99 5.03
CA ILE A 64 25.34 -9.27 4.31
C ILE A 64 26.60 -10.06 4.68
N TYR A 65 27.76 -9.40 4.84
CA TYR A 65 28.98 -10.08 5.32
C TYR A 65 28.86 -10.60 6.74
N ALA A 66 28.18 -9.86 7.61
CA ALA A 66 27.86 -10.29 8.96
C ALA A 66 26.78 -11.40 9.00
N GLY A 67 26.33 -11.88 7.84
CA GLY A 67 25.26 -12.88 7.73
C GLY A 67 23.89 -12.35 8.15
N ARG A 68 23.69 -11.03 8.15
CA ARG A 68 22.44 -10.35 8.51
C ARG A 68 21.71 -9.89 7.26
N PHE A 69 20.57 -10.51 6.98
CA PHE A 69 19.75 -10.21 5.79
C PHE A 69 18.47 -9.46 6.20
N ALA A 70 18.54 -8.12 6.12
CA ALA A 70 17.43 -7.22 6.46
C ALA A 70 16.61 -6.82 5.21
N PHE A 71 15.51 -7.52 4.96
CA PHE A 71 14.62 -7.30 3.81
C PHE A 71 13.16 -7.16 4.23
N ALA A 72 12.39 -6.35 3.50
CA ALA A 72 10.94 -6.18 3.74
C ALA A 72 10.55 -5.93 5.22
N GLY A 73 11.40 -5.20 5.96
CA GLY A 73 11.20 -4.91 7.38
C GLY A 73 11.43 -6.09 8.34
N LYS A 74 12.00 -7.21 7.88
CA LYS A 74 12.36 -8.39 8.68
C LYS A 74 13.85 -8.71 8.53
N ILE A 75 14.41 -9.38 9.54
CA ILE A 75 15.84 -9.69 9.61
C ILE A 75 15.98 -11.20 9.82
N ALA A 76 16.86 -11.83 9.02
CA ALA A 76 17.28 -13.21 9.23
C ALA A 76 18.81 -13.27 9.38
N MET A 77 19.28 -14.17 10.24
CA MET A 77 20.70 -14.41 10.48
C MET A 77 21.09 -15.77 9.88
N LEU A 78 22.27 -15.86 9.27
CA LEU A 78 22.68 -17.06 8.53
C LEU A 78 22.94 -18.32 9.37
N GLU A 79 23.29 -18.20 10.66
CA GLU A 79 23.54 -19.35 11.55
C GLU A 79 24.41 -20.48 10.93
N GLY A 80 25.38 -20.13 10.08
CA GLY A 80 26.25 -21.09 9.38
C GLY A 80 25.67 -21.75 8.13
N LYS A 81 24.46 -21.37 7.71
CA LYS A 81 23.79 -21.79 6.48
C LYS A 81 23.87 -20.73 5.38
N THR A 82 23.55 -21.11 4.15
CA THR A 82 23.33 -20.13 3.08
C THR A 82 21.98 -19.43 3.30
N PRO A 83 21.78 -18.18 2.84
CA PRO A 83 20.51 -17.48 3.03
C PRO A 83 19.31 -18.17 2.38
N PHE A 84 19.54 -19.05 1.39
CA PHE A 84 18.50 -19.75 0.66
C PHE A 84 17.99 -21.00 1.40
N GLU A 85 18.76 -21.53 2.34
CA GLU A 85 18.38 -22.66 3.19
C GLU A 85 17.56 -22.23 4.42
N LEU A 86 17.48 -20.93 4.69
CA LEU A 86 16.68 -20.39 5.79
C LEU A 86 15.18 -20.49 5.46
N ASP A 87 14.38 -20.82 6.48
CA ASP A 87 12.93 -20.62 6.39
C ASP A 87 12.66 -19.11 6.39
N PRO A 88 12.11 -18.53 5.30
CA PRO A 88 12.00 -17.10 5.19
C PRO A 88 10.99 -16.54 6.21
N PRO A 89 11.30 -15.41 6.89
CA PRO A 89 10.36 -14.79 7.81
C PRO A 89 9.02 -14.36 7.17
N SER A 90 9.00 -14.15 5.85
CA SER A 90 7.80 -13.99 5.03
C SER A 90 8.09 -14.14 3.54
N ASP A 91 7.04 -14.33 2.75
CA ASP A 91 7.11 -14.32 1.28
C ASP A 91 7.76 -13.04 0.75
N GLU A 92 7.40 -11.85 1.23
CA GLU A 92 8.02 -10.60 0.75
C GLU A 92 9.53 -10.51 1.06
N TRP A 93 9.99 -11.16 2.14
CA TRP A 93 11.41 -11.24 2.46
C TRP A 93 12.12 -12.16 1.47
N ALA A 94 11.50 -13.31 1.16
CA ALA A 94 12.01 -14.26 0.17
C ALA A 94 12.00 -13.68 -1.26
N GLU A 95 11.01 -12.87 -1.62
CA GLU A 95 10.93 -12.17 -2.90
C GLU A 95 12.13 -11.24 -3.11
N VAL A 96 12.50 -10.47 -2.07
CA VAL A 96 13.68 -9.59 -2.12
C VAL A 96 14.98 -10.40 -2.20
N LEU A 97 15.11 -11.46 -1.39
CA LEU A 97 16.28 -12.36 -1.41
C LEU A 97 16.48 -12.95 -2.80
N HIS A 98 15.45 -13.63 -3.33
CA HIS A 98 15.51 -14.32 -4.62
C HIS A 98 15.40 -13.40 -5.83
N GLY A 99 15.09 -12.13 -5.65
CA GLY A 99 15.14 -11.10 -6.67
C GLY A 99 16.55 -10.57 -6.95
N PHE A 100 17.52 -10.83 -6.05
CA PHE A 100 18.93 -10.42 -6.19
C PHE A 100 19.17 -8.91 -6.41
N GLY A 101 18.16 -8.06 -6.21
CA GLY A 101 18.32 -6.61 -6.35
C GLY A 101 19.38 -6.07 -5.39
N TRP A 102 19.60 -6.74 -4.26
CA TRP A 102 20.61 -6.40 -3.26
C TRP A 102 22.07 -6.56 -3.74
N LEU A 103 22.33 -7.23 -4.87
CA LEU A 103 23.68 -7.31 -5.45
C LEU A 103 24.27 -5.92 -5.76
N ARG A 104 23.42 -4.92 -6.05
CA ARG A 104 23.86 -3.53 -6.27
C ARG A 104 24.57 -2.94 -5.05
N HIS A 105 24.20 -3.37 -3.83
CA HIS A 105 24.83 -2.93 -2.59
C HIS A 105 26.24 -3.51 -2.47
N LEU A 106 26.43 -4.78 -2.82
CA LEU A 106 27.76 -5.41 -2.89
C LEU A 106 28.64 -4.74 -3.96
N ARG A 107 28.07 -4.42 -5.13
CA ARG A 107 28.79 -3.66 -6.16
C ARG A 107 29.21 -2.27 -5.67
N ALA A 108 28.32 -1.57 -4.96
CA ALA A 108 28.62 -0.24 -4.41
C ALA A 108 29.74 -0.25 -3.36
N ALA A 109 29.92 -1.36 -2.62
CA ALA A 109 31.06 -1.52 -1.72
C ALA A 109 32.39 -1.65 -2.47
N GLY A 110 32.39 -2.15 -3.72
CA GLY A 110 33.55 -2.10 -4.62
C GLY A 110 34.76 -2.96 -4.24
N THR A 111 34.68 -3.76 -3.17
CA THR A 111 35.83 -4.57 -2.68
C THR A 111 35.93 -5.93 -3.38
N THR A 112 37.12 -6.53 -3.35
CA THR A 112 37.35 -7.91 -3.82
C THR A 112 36.54 -8.93 -3.00
N ILE A 113 36.43 -8.69 -1.69
CA ILE A 113 35.60 -9.50 -0.78
C ILE A 113 34.12 -9.41 -1.17
N ALA A 114 33.63 -8.22 -1.50
CA ALA A 114 32.26 -8.03 -1.99
C ALA A 114 31.96 -8.86 -3.22
N ARG A 115 32.91 -8.87 -4.15
CA ARG A 115 32.81 -9.62 -5.40
C ARG A 115 32.82 -11.12 -5.15
N ALA A 116 33.73 -11.61 -4.32
CA ALA A 116 33.83 -13.02 -3.96
C ALA A 116 32.55 -13.49 -3.25
N ASN A 117 32.02 -12.71 -2.31
CA ASN A 117 30.77 -13.01 -1.61
C ASN A 117 29.58 -13.02 -2.57
N ALA A 118 29.43 -12.01 -3.44
CA ALA A 118 28.40 -11.98 -4.46
C ALA A 118 28.45 -13.23 -5.36
N ARG A 119 29.65 -13.62 -5.80
CA ARG A 119 29.87 -14.81 -6.62
C ARG A 119 29.52 -16.09 -5.88
N ALA A 120 29.88 -16.21 -4.60
CA ALA A 120 29.53 -17.33 -3.75
C ALA A 120 28.00 -17.47 -3.62
N LEU A 121 27.30 -16.39 -3.24
CA LEU A 121 25.83 -16.40 -3.10
C LEU A 121 25.10 -16.71 -4.41
N VAL A 122 25.56 -16.16 -5.53
CA VAL A 122 25.02 -16.52 -6.86
C VAL A 122 25.30 -18.00 -7.18
N GLY A 123 26.51 -18.48 -6.85
CA GLY A 123 26.91 -19.88 -6.99
C GLY A 123 26.05 -20.84 -6.19
N ASP A 124 25.77 -20.50 -4.93
CA ASP A 124 24.90 -21.26 -4.03
C ASP A 124 23.50 -21.38 -4.60
N TRP A 125 22.91 -20.26 -5.02
CA TRP A 125 21.58 -20.26 -5.63
C TRP A 125 21.52 -21.05 -6.95
N MET A 126 22.59 -21.04 -7.75
CA MET A 126 22.67 -21.86 -8.97
C MET A 126 22.70 -23.36 -8.69
N ARG A 127 23.25 -23.76 -7.55
CA ARG A 127 23.27 -25.16 -7.08
C ARG A 127 21.90 -25.54 -6.54
N ASP A 128 21.37 -24.75 -5.62
CA ASP A 128 20.04 -24.94 -5.06
C ASP A 128 19.35 -23.60 -4.79
N ALA A 129 18.12 -23.47 -5.27
CA ALA A 129 17.28 -22.30 -5.01
C ALA A 129 16.72 -22.29 -3.57
N GLY A 130 16.90 -23.38 -2.82
CA GLY A 130 16.58 -23.46 -1.39
C GLY A 130 15.09 -23.65 -1.09
N VAL A 131 14.71 -23.36 0.16
CA VAL A 131 13.40 -23.72 0.75
C VAL A 131 12.25 -22.98 0.06
N ALA A 132 12.42 -21.69 -0.24
CA ALA A 132 11.39 -20.83 -0.81
C ALA A 132 11.27 -20.92 -2.34
N ARG A 133 11.46 -22.11 -2.92
CA ARG A 133 11.53 -22.32 -4.38
C ARG A 133 10.30 -21.83 -5.14
N GLN A 134 9.10 -21.90 -4.54
CA GLN A 134 7.87 -21.41 -5.17
C GLN A 134 7.89 -19.88 -5.32
N VAL A 135 8.33 -19.17 -4.28
CA VAL A 135 8.52 -17.71 -4.32
C VAL A 135 9.61 -17.34 -5.33
N ALA A 136 10.74 -18.06 -5.29
CA ALA A 136 11.85 -17.84 -6.22
C ALA A 136 11.46 -18.04 -7.70
N ALA A 137 10.51 -18.94 -7.97
CA ALA A 137 10.00 -19.26 -9.30
C ALA A 137 8.85 -18.36 -9.76
N SER A 138 8.36 -17.44 -8.91
CA SER A 138 7.32 -16.51 -9.31
C SER A 138 7.80 -15.65 -10.50
N PRO A 139 6.91 -15.27 -11.44
CA PRO A 139 7.33 -14.51 -12.62
C PRO A 139 8.01 -13.19 -12.27
N GLU A 140 7.49 -12.47 -11.28
CA GLU A 140 8.04 -11.18 -10.83
C GLU A 140 9.43 -11.31 -10.24
N VAL A 141 9.62 -12.26 -9.31
CA VAL A 141 10.92 -12.50 -8.66
C VAL A 141 11.94 -13.01 -9.68
N THR A 142 11.52 -13.90 -10.59
CA THR A 142 12.38 -14.37 -11.67
C THR A 142 12.78 -13.26 -12.62
N ALA A 143 11.86 -12.36 -12.97
CA ALA A 143 12.14 -11.19 -13.79
C ALA A 143 13.14 -10.24 -13.13
N ARG A 144 12.91 -9.90 -11.85
CA ARG A 144 13.82 -9.07 -11.07
C ARG A 144 15.20 -9.70 -10.95
N ARG A 145 15.28 -11.02 -10.75
CA ARG A 145 16.56 -11.76 -10.71
C ARG A 145 17.31 -11.72 -12.03
N ILE A 146 16.63 -11.95 -13.16
CA ILE A 146 17.25 -11.85 -14.50
C ILE A 146 17.82 -10.45 -14.72
N ILE A 147 17.04 -9.40 -14.43
CA ILE A 147 17.50 -8.01 -14.57
C ILE A 147 18.70 -7.73 -13.65
N SER A 148 18.62 -8.16 -12.39
CA SER A 148 19.71 -7.97 -11.42
C SER A 148 20.98 -8.72 -11.84
N TRP A 149 20.85 -9.94 -12.36
CA TRP A 149 22.00 -10.71 -12.83
C TRP A 149 22.63 -10.10 -14.08
N LEU A 150 21.83 -9.59 -15.02
CA LEU A 150 22.33 -8.92 -16.21
C LEU A 150 23.02 -7.59 -15.88
N THR A 151 22.38 -6.74 -15.06
CA THR A 151 22.94 -5.43 -14.66
C THR A 151 24.21 -5.56 -13.83
N GLN A 152 24.29 -6.59 -12.97
CA GLN A 152 25.43 -6.82 -12.09
C GLN A 152 26.45 -7.83 -12.67
N ALA A 153 26.24 -8.31 -13.90
CA ALA A 153 27.14 -9.27 -14.55
C ALA A 153 28.60 -8.80 -14.62
N PRO A 154 28.93 -7.52 -14.95
CA PRO A 154 30.31 -7.07 -14.97
C PRO A 154 31.00 -7.20 -13.61
N PHE A 155 30.26 -7.03 -12.52
CA PHE A 155 30.79 -7.18 -11.16
C PHE A 155 30.94 -8.66 -10.79
N VAL A 156 29.91 -9.48 -11.00
CA VAL A 156 29.90 -10.89 -10.56
C VAL A 156 30.86 -11.77 -11.38
N LEU A 157 30.97 -11.50 -12.69
CA LEU A 157 31.77 -12.29 -13.64
C LEU A 157 33.22 -11.82 -13.77
N GLN A 158 33.57 -10.63 -13.27
CA GLN A 158 34.96 -10.19 -13.25
C GLN A 158 35.80 -11.17 -12.43
N ASP A 159 36.90 -11.67 -13.00
CA ASP A 159 37.80 -12.69 -12.43
C ASP A 159 37.10 -14.01 -12.07
N ALA A 160 35.95 -14.31 -12.66
CA ALA A 160 35.32 -15.62 -12.51
C ALA A 160 36.03 -16.67 -13.37
N ASP A 161 36.18 -17.89 -12.84
CA ASP A 161 36.68 -19.00 -13.64
C ASP A 161 35.69 -19.39 -14.76
N HIS A 162 36.20 -20.15 -15.71
CA HIS A 162 35.44 -20.55 -16.89
C HIS A 162 34.25 -21.49 -16.57
N ASP A 163 34.35 -22.29 -15.50
CA ASP A 163 33.27 -23.18 -15.07
C ASP A 163 32.10 -22.39 -14.47
N PHE A 164 32.39 -21.43 -13.58
CA PHE A 164 31.41 -20.53 -13.01
C PHE A 164 30.70 -19.75 -14.12
N TYR A 165 31.45 -19.21 -15.09
CA TYR A 165 30.86 -18.51 -16.23
C TYR A 165 29.90 -19.40 -17.03
N LYS A 166 30.30 -20.64 -17.35
CA LYS A 166 29.43 -21.62 -18.04
C LYS A 166 28.18 -21.95 -17.23
N ARG A 167 28.31 -22.18 -15.92
CA ARG A 167 27.16 -22.41 -15.01
C ARG A 167 26.23 -21.20 -14.94
N PHE A 168 26.79 -20.00 -14.90
CA PHE A 168 26.05 -18.74 -14.90
C PHE A 168 25.21 -18.58 -16.17
N MET A 169 25.81 -18.73 -17.36
CA MET A 169 25.09 -18.63 -18.63
C MET A 169 24.00 -19.70 -18.77
N ARG A 170 24.28 -20.94 -18.34
CA ARG A 170 23.29 -22.04 -18.35
C ARG A 170 22.13 -21.74 -17.40
N SER A 171 22.41 -21.21 -16.21
CA SER A 171 21.39 -20.83 -15.23
C SER A 171 20.54 -19.68 -15.74
N LEU A 172 21.16 -18.63 -16.28
CA LEU A 172 20.46 -17.48 -16.85
C LEU A 172 19.52 -17.90 -17.99
N ALA A 173 20.00 -18.72 -18.93
CA ALA A 173 19.16 -19.25 -20.01
C ALA A 173 17.98 -20.09 -19.50
N ARG A 174 18.18 -20.88 -18.43
CA ARG A 174 17.12 -21.67 -17.79
C ARG A 174 16.05 -20.75 -17.18
N GLN A 175 16.46 -19.68 -16.50
CA GLN A 175 15.57 -18.69 -15.91
C GLN A 175 14.75 -17.97 -16.98
N VAL A 176 15.39 -17.50 -18.06
CA VAL A 176 14.73 -16.85 -19.19
C VAL A 176 13.72 -17.79 -19.85
N ARG A 177 14.06 -19.07 -20.05
CA ARG A 177 13.10 -20.08 -20.56
C ARG A 177 11.89 -20.25 -19.65
N SER A 178 12.10 -20.29 -18.33
CA SER A 178 11.01 -20.42 -17.36
C SER A 178 10.10 -19.19 -17.38
N LEU A 179 10.70 -17.99 -17.35
CA LEU A 179 9.95 -16.75 -17.36
C LEU A 179 9.15 -16.59 -18.66
N ARG A 180 9.75 -16.92 -19.80
CA ARG A 180 9.09 -16.90 -21.12
C ARG A 180 7.84 -17.78 -21.15
N ARG A 181 7.87 -18.94 -20.49
CA ARG A 181 6.71 -19.84 -20.39
C ARG A 181 5.65 -19.29 -19.42
N ALA A 182 6.08 -18.65 -18.35
CA ALA A 182 5.21 -18.17 -17.27
C ALA A 182 4.66 -16.74 -17.47
N VAL A 183 5.19 -15.95 -18.42
CA VAL A 183 4.84 -14.53 -18.59
C VAL A 183 3.35 -14.28 -18.88
N SER A 184 2.70 -15.19 -19.61
CA SER A 184 1.25 -15.11 -19.87
C SER A 184 0.42 -15.32 -18.60
N ASP A 185 0.97 -16.02 -17.62
CA ASP A 185 0.35 -16.33 -16.33
C ASP A 185 0.76 -15.35 -15.24
N ALA A 186 1.66 -14.41 -15.55
CA ALA A 186 2.07 -13.37 -14.63
C ALA A 186 0.86 -12.50 -14.22
N PRO A 187 0.78 -12.11 -12.92
CA PRO A 187 -0.22 -11.17 -12.44
C PRO A 187 -0.25 -9.92 -13.32
N ASP A 188 -1.46 -9.38 -13.49
CA ASP A 188 -1.68 -8.21 -14.31
C ASP A 188 -1.01 -6.95 -13.73
N GLY A 189 -0.63 -5.99 -14.58
CA GLY A 189 0.00 -4.74 -14.13
C GLY A 189 1.52 -4.82 -14.10
N TYR A 190 2.14 -4.26 -13.06
CA TYR A 190 3.59 -4.19 -12.91
C TYR A 190 4.31 -5.56 -13.02
N PRO A 191 3.82 -6.67 -12.41
CA PRO A 191 4.51 -7.95 -12.49
C PRO A 191 4.67 -8.48 -13.93
N ARG A 192 3.65 -8.32 -14.77
CA ARG A 192 3.71 -8.71 -16.19
C ARG A 192 4.63 -7.80 -16.99
N LEU A 193 4.57 -6.48 -16.78
CA LEU A 193 5.48 -5.54 -17.43
C LEU A 193 6.93 -5.86 -17.08
N LEU A 194 7.23 -6.08 -15.80
CA LEU A 194 8.58 -6.43 -15.34
C LEU A 194 9.07 -7.72 -15.99
N ALA A 195 8.20 -8.73 -16.11
CA ALA A 195 8.53 -9.98 -16.82
C ALA A 195 8.88 -9.74 -18.30
N LEU A 196 8.10 -8.93 -19.01
CA LEU A 196 8.37 -8.58 -20.40
C LEU A 196 9.65 -7.75 -20.57
N ILE A 197 9.89 -6.81 -19.65
CA ILE A 197 11.13 -6.02 -19.59
C ILE A 197 12.34 -6.93 -19.36
N ALA A 198 12.25 -7.91 -18.47
CA ALA A 198 13.33 -8.87 -18.23
C ALA A 198 13.63 -9.74 -19.46
N LEU A 199 12.60 -10.20 -20.18
CA LEU A 199 12.77 -10.93 -21.44
C LEU A 199 13.39 -10.04 -22.53
N MET A 200 13.05 -8.75 -22.56
CA MET A 200 13.66 -7.78 -23.44
C MET A 200 15.14 -7.55 -23.13
N PHE A 201 15.50 -7.36 -21.86
CA PHE A 201 16.90 -7.29 -21.45
C PHE A 201 17.66 -8.57 -21.83
N ALA A 202 17.08 -9.75 -21.60
CA ALA A 202 17.69 -11.01 -22.02
C ALA A 202 17.93 -11.05 -23.54
N GLY A 203 16.96 -10.60 -24.34
CA GLY A 203 17.07 -10.51 -25.80
C GLY A 203 18.18 -9.56 -26.29
N LEU A 204 18.43 -8.46 -25.57
CA LEU A 204 19.46 -7.47 -25.92
C LEU A 204 20.85 -7.84 -25.40
N CYS A 205 20.93 -8.47 -24.23
CA CYS A 205 22.18 -8.69 -23.50
C CYS A 205 22.81 -10.05 -23.79
N MET A 206 22.05 -11.09 -24.13
CA MET A 206 22.58 -12.44 -24.38
C MET A 206 22.81 -12.67 -25.88
N SER A 207 23.86 -13.41 -26.25
CA SER A 207 24.09 -13.82 -27.64
C SER A 207 22.96 -14.72 -28.17
N ASP A 208 22.71 -14.64 -29.48
CA ASP A 208 21.84 -15.57 -30.23
C ASP A 208 20.35 -15.54 -29.83
N GLN A 209 19.87 -14.40 -29.31
CA GLN A 209 18.48 -14.23 -28.83
C GLN A 209 17.56 -13.43 -29.77
N SER A 210 17.88 -13.26 -31.06
CA SER A 210 17.12 -12.40 -31.98
C SER A 210 15.64 -12.77 -32.13
N ARG A 211 15.27 -14.05 -31.94
CA ARG A 211 13.87 -14.50 -31.94
C ARG A 211 13.14 -14.10 -30.64
N LEU A 212 13.81 -14.25 -29.49
CA LEU A 212 13.29 -13.81 -28.19
C LEU A 212 13.09 -12.30 -28.19
N LEU A 213 14.07 -11.55 -28.67
CA LEU A 213 14.04 -10.09 -28.74
C LEU A 213 12.80 -9.59 -29.49
N ARG A 214 12.57 -10.07 -30.72
CA ARG A 214 11.41 -9.68 -31.54
C ARG A 214 10.07 -10.03 -30.87
N ALA A 215 9.97 -11.22 -30.29
CA ALA A 215 8.73 -11.67 -29.66
C ALA A 215 8.43 -10.92 -28.35
N ALA A 216 9.47 -10.66 -27.53
CA ALA A 216 9.35 -9.89 -26.31
C ALA A 216 9.01 -8.42 -26.61
N GLN A 217 9.59 -7.84 -27.67
CA GLN A 217 9.32 -6.47 -28.10
C GLN A 217 7.85 -6.28 -28.46
N LYS A 218 7.29 -7.17 -29.29
CA LYS A 218 5.87 -7.11 -29.67
C LYS A 218 4.96 -7.11 -28.44
N ARG A 219 5.21 -8.04 -27.51
CA ARG A 219 4.42 -8.19 -26.29
C ARG A 219 4.59 -7.04 -25.30
N LEU A 220 5.80 -6.48 -25.19
CA LEU A 220 6.06 -5.33 -24.34
C LEU A 220 5.33 -4.09 -24.87
N VAL A 221 5.35 -3.85 -26.18
CA VAL A 221 4.61 -2.74 -26.81
C VAL A 221 3.11 -2.85 -26.51
N GLU A 222 2.51 -4.01 -26.77
CA GLU A 222 1.09 -4.26 -26.49
C GLU A 222 0.73 -4.03 -25.00
N GLU A 223 1.60 -4.45 -24.07
CA GLU A 223 1.35 -4.28 -22.64
C GLU A 223 1.62 -2.83 -22.17
N LEU A 224 2.60 -2.12 -22.74
CA LEU A 224 2.86 -0.70 -22.43
C LEU A 224 1.70 0.18 -22.88
N ASP A 225 1.20 -0.01 -24.11
CA ASP A 225 0.06 0.76 -24.64
C ASP A 225 -1.21 0.54 -23.82
N ARG A 226 -1.35 -0.66 -23.23
CA ARG A 226 -2.47 -1.01 -22.36
C ARG A 226 -2.32 -0.46 -20.93
N GLN A 227 -1.11 -0.49 -20.37
CA GLN A 227 -0.87 -0.17 -18.96
C GLN A 227 -0.57 1.31 -18.72
N ILE A 228 -0.02 2.02 -19.72
CA ILE A 228 0.33 3.44 -19.64
C ILE A 228 -0.67 4.25 -20.47
N LEU A 229 -1.53 4.98 -19.75
CA LEU A 229 -2.65 5.72 -20.32
C LEU A 229 -2.19 6.92 -21.15
N PRO A 230 -3.07 7.51 -21.99
CA PRO A 230 -2.72 8.68 -22.82
C PRO A 230 -2.14 9.86 -22.04
N ASP A 231 -2.53 10.05 -20.78
CA ASP A 231 -2.01 11.09 -19.86
C ASP A 231 -0.72 10.69 -19.11
N GLY A 232 -0.15 9.51 -19.41
CA GLY A 232 1.07 8.99 -18.79
C GLY A 232 0.87 8.29 -17.45
N GLY A 233 -0.36 8.28 -16.92
CA GLY A 233 -0.67 7.56 -15.68
C GLY A 233 -0.75 6.05 -15.87
N PRO A 234 -0.42 5.26 -14.82
CA PRO A 234 -0.60 3.83 -14.87
C PRO A 234 -2.08 3.47 -14.74
N LEU A 235 -2.54 2.44 -15.46
CA LEU A 235 -3.91 1.92 -15.37
C LEU A 235 -4.28 1.44 -13.97
N ALA A 236 -3.31 0.97 -13.18
CA ALA A 236 -3.49 0.61 -11.77
C ALA A 236 -3.67 1.82 -10.83
N ARG A 237 -3.48 3.04 -11.36
CA ARG A 237 -3.61 4.33 -10.66
C ARG A 237 -2.62 4.55 -9.51
N SER A 238 -1.59 3.70 -9.39
CA SER A 238 -0.54 3.81 -8.36
C SER A 238 0.62 4.70 -8.84
N PRO A 239 0.86 5.87 -8.22
CA PRO A 239 2.01 6.73 -8.53
C PRO A 239 3.36 6.01 -8.40
N GLY A 240 3.50 5.10 -7.43
CA GLY A 240 4.74 4.34 -7.20
C GLY A 240 5.16 3.47 -8.38
N MET A 241 4.20 3.03 -9.20
CA MET A 241 4.47 2.27 -10.42
C MET A 241 5.26 3.09 -11.45
N LEU A 242 5.12 4.41 -11.47
CA LEU A 242 5.88 5.29 -12.37
C LEU A 242 7.37 5.22 -12.06
N ILE A 243 7.74 5.36 -10.79
CA ILE A 243 9.12 5.28 -10.30
C ILE A 243 9.68 3.89 -10.61
N ALA A 244 8.95 2.84 -10.22
CA ALA A 244 9.39 1.46 -10.41
C ALA A 244 9.67 1.12 -11.88
N LEU A 245 8.76 1.53 -12.79
CA LEU A 245 8.91 1.29 -14.22
C LEU A 245 10.02 2.13 -14.85
N LEU A 246 10.12 3.43 -14.56
CA LEU A 246 11.14 4.28 -15.16
C LEU A 246 12.56 3.83 -14.80
N LEU A 247 12.77 3.30 -13.59
CA LEU A 247 14.04 2.69 -13.19
C LEU A 247 14.44 1.46 -14.02
N ASP A 248 13.49 0.82 -14.72
CA ASP A 248 13.77 -0.32 -15.60
C ASP A 248 13.66 0.05 -17.10
N LEU A 249 12.77 0.97 -17.47
CA LEU A 249 12.57 1.41 -18.87
C LEU A 249 13.69 2.33 -19.36
N LEU A 250 14.24 3.21 -18.52
CA LEU A 250 15.35 4.08 -18.91
C LEU A 250 16.64 3.28 -19.22
N PRO A 251 17.06 2.30 -18.40
CA PRO A 251 18.15 1.41 -18.78
C PRO A 251 17.84 0.56 -20.00
N LEU A 252 16.58 0.17 -20.20
CA LEU A 252 16.17 -0.56 -21.39
C LEU A 252 16.35 0.28 -22.66
N ARG A 253 15.95 1.56 -22.61
CA ARG A 253 16.22 2.54 -23.69
C ARG A 253 17.72 2.63 -24.00
N HIS A 254 18.57 2.75 -22.97
CA HIS A 254 20.03 2.79 -23.20
C HIS A 254 20.59 1.46 -23.72
N ALA A 255 20.03 0.31 -23.32
CA ALA A 255 20.45 -0.98 -23.83
C ALA A 255 20.21 -1.13 -25.34
N PHE A 256 19.12 -0.56 -25.88
CA PHE A 256 18.91 -0.47 -27.33
C PHE A 256 19.99 0.38 -28.01
N ALA A 257 20.26 1.57 -27.47
CA ALA A 257 21.30 2.46 -27.98
C ALA A 257 22.69 1.79 -27.96
N ALA A 258 23.05 1.11 -26.86
CA ALA A 258 24.31 0.38 -26.73
C ALA A 258 24.45 -0.80 -27.72
N ARG A 259 23.33 -1.31 -28.24
CA ARG A 259 23.30 -2.33 -29.29
C ARG A 259 23.23 -1.73 -30.71
N ASN A 260 23.27 -0.41 -30.85
CA ASN A 260 23.02 0.32 -32.11
C ASN A 260 21.70 -0.11 -32.76
N GLN A 261 20.66 -0.31 -31.94
CA GLN A 261 19.32 -0.68 -32.40
C GLN A 261 18.32 0.42 -32.03
N PRO A 262 17.34 0.73 -32.90
CA PRO A 262 16.31 1.68 -32.57
C PRO A 262 15.40 1.12 -31.47
N ALA A 263 15.14 1.92 -30.44
CA ALA A 263 14.14 1.58 -29.43
C ALA A 263 12.73 1.60 -30.04
N PRO A 264 11.80 0.74 -29.59
CA PRO A 264 10.42 0.76 -30.06
C PRO A 264 9.76 2.12 -29.77
N PRO A 265 9.00 2.71 -30.72
CA PRO A 265 8.35 4.00 -30.50
C PRO A 265 7.41 4.01 -29.28
N ALA A 266 6.68 2.93 -29.03
CA ALA A 266 5.80 2.84 -27.85
C ALA A 266 6.57 2.86 -26.52
N LEU A 267 7.81 2.35 -26.48
CA LEU A 267 8.67 2.46 -25.30
C LEU A 267 9.05 3.92 -25.04
N MET A 268 9.48 4.63 -26.08
CA MET A 268 9.83 6.05 -25.99
C MET A 268 8.60 6.89 -25.59
N ASN A 269 7.47 6.71 -26.28
CA ASN A 269 6.22 7.40 -25.99
C ASN A 269 5.69 7.11 -24.58
N ALA A 270 5.93 5.92 -24.04
CA ALA A 270 5.58 5.61 -22.65
C ALA A 270 6.46 6.41 -21.68
N ILE A 271 7.79 6.42 -21.88
CA ILE A 271 8.73 7.21 -21.05
C ILE A 271 8.37 8.70 -21.12
N ASP A 272 8.16 9.24 -22.31
CA ASP A 272 7.89 10.67 -22.53
C ASP A 272 6.58 11.12 -21.88
N ARG A 273 5.55 10.27 -21.86
CA ARG A 273 4.29 10.55 -21.14
C ARG A 273 4.41 10.39 -19.63
N MET A 274 5.21 9.42 -19.16
CA MET A 274 5.39 9.17 -17.73
C MET A 274 6.20 10.27 -17.02
N MET A 275 7.10 10.97 -17.71
CA MET A 275 7.91 12.04 -17.09
C MET A 275 7.09 13.24 -16.58
N PRO A 276 6.18 13.86 -17.37
CA PRO A 276 5.26 14.86 -16.86
C PRO A 276 4.33 14.33 -15.77
N MET A 277 3.90 13.07 -15.85
CA MET A 277 3.05 12.44 -14.84
C MET A 277 3.79 12.18 -13.52
N LEU A 278 5.09 11.91 -13.57
CA LEU A 278 5.96 11.85 -12.39
C LEU A 278 6.02 13.22 -11.70
N ARG A 279 6.05 14.33 -12.47
CA ARG A 279 5.97 15.69 -11.92
C ARG A 279 4.58 16.03 -11.38
N PHE A 280 3.53 15.53 -12.02
CA PHE A 280 2.14 15.71 -11.58
C PHE A 280 1.92 15.29 -10.13
N PHE A 281 2.45 14.13 -9.73
CA PHE A 281 2.28 13.59 -8.38
C PHE A 281 3.20 14.22 -7.32
N ARG A 282 4.12 15.11 -7.70
CA ARG A 282 5.04 15.74 -6.74
C ARG A 282 4.39 16.92 -6.03
N HIS A 283 4.53 16.93 -4.71
CA HIS A 283 4.31 18.10 -3.88
C HIS A 283 5.53 19.04 -3.91
N GLY A 284 5.42 20.22 -3.28
CA GLY A 284 6.49 21.22 -3.32
C GLY A 284 7.76 20.85 -2.54
N ASP A 285 7.73 19.82 -1.67
CA ASP A 285 8.93 19.19 -1.10
C ASP A 285 9.60 18.19 -2.06
N GLY A 286 8.97 17.92 -3.21
CA GLY A 286 9.43 16.97 -4.20
C GLY A 286 8.99 15.53 -3.95
N ALA A 287 8.36 15.22 -2.80
CA ALA A 287 7.80 13.91 -2.51
C ALA A 287 6.49 13.68 -3.28
N PHE A 288 6.16 12.41 -3.49
CA PHE A 288 4.92 11.99 -4.16
C PHE A 288 3.72 12.06 -3.22
N ALA A 289 2.56 12.35 -3.80
CA ALA A 289 1.27 12.17 -3.16
C ALA A 289 0.97 10.68 -2.90
N LEU A 290 0.37 10.38 -1.75
CA LEU A 290 0.23 9.04 -1.19
C LEU A 290 -1.09 8.37 -1.57
N PHE A 291 -1.34 8.25 -2.88
CA PHE A 291 -2.53 7.58 -3.43
C PHE A 291 -2.26 6.13 -3.83
N HIS A 292 -3.27 5.27 -3.66
CA HIS A 292 -3.21 3.85 -4.06
C HIS A 292 -1.91 3.16 -3.55
N GLY A 293 -1.27 2.33 -4.35
CA GLY A 293 -0.05 1.62 -3.98
C GLY A 293 1.19 2.49 -3.71
N MET A 294 1.08 3.82 -3.61
CA MET A 294 2.20 4.67 -3.23
C MET A 294 2.42 4.67 -1.71
N SER A 295 3.65 4.38 -1.31
CA SER A 295 4.15 4.54 0.06
C SER A 295 5.11 5.73 0.14
N HIS A 296 6.20 5.63 0.90
CA HIS A 296 7.19 6.71 0.98
C HIS A 296 7.91 6.91 -0.36
N THR A 297 8.32 8.15 -0.63
CA THR A 297 9.07 8.46 -1.86
C THR A 297 10.54 8.10 -1.67
N ALA A 298 11.07 7.23 -2.52
CA ALA A 298 12.51 7.01 -2.66
C ALA A 298 13.15 8.22 -3.36
N ALA A 299 13.46 9.27 -2.58
CA ALA A 299 13.90 10.57 -3.10
C ALA A 299 15.18 10.48 -3.96
N ASP A 300 16.09 9.57 -3.61
CA ASP A 300 17.32 9.26 -4.33
C ASP A 300 17.05 8.65 -5.72
N GLN A 301 16.10 7.72 -5.79
CA GLN A 301 15.69 7.09 -7.06
C GLN A 301 14.95 8.08 -7.94
N LEU A 302 14.06 8.88 -7.34
CA LEU A 302 13.33 9.93 -8.05
C LEU A 302 14.27 10.98 -8.63
N ALA A 303 15.27 11.43 -7.85
CA ALA A 303 16.29 12.35 -8.32
C ALA A 303 17.09 11.75 -9.49
N THR A 304 17.46 10.46 -9.39
CA THR A 304 18.13 9.74 -10.47
C THR A 304 17.29 9.72 -11.75
N ILE A 305 15.99 9.42 -11.66
CA ILE A 305 15.09 9.41 -12.81
C ILE A 305 14.98 10.80 -13.44
N LEU A 306 14.81 11.85 -12.62
CA LEU A 306 14.67 13.23 -13.08
C LEU A 306 15.92 13.76 -13.78
N ALA A 307 17.10 13.19 -13.49
CA ALA A 307 18.33 13.52 -14.22
C ALA A 307 18.29 13.07 -15.69
N TYR A 308 17.40 12.14 -16.05
CA TYR A 308 17.17 11.67 -17.43
C TYR A 308 15.98 12.35 -18.13
N ASP A 309 15.34 13.32 -17.48
CA ASP A 309 14.26 14.11 -18.09
C ASP A 309 14.85 15.29 -18.88
N ASP A 310 15.11 15.06 -20.16
CA ASP A 310 15.67 16.05 -21.08
C ASP A 310 14.70 17.22 -21.34
N ALA A 311 13.39 16.95 -21.36
CA ALA A 311 12.37 17.93 -21.70
C ALA A 311 12.10 18.93 -20.56
N ARG A 312 12.31 18.51 -19.31
CA ARG A 312 12.03 19.30 -18.09
C ARG A 312 10.66 19.98 -18.10
N GLY A 313 9.67 19.31 -18.69
CA GLY A 313 8.33 19.86 -18.89
C GLY A 313 7.62 20.22 -17.58
N ALA A 314 6.66 21.14 -17.67
CA ALA A 314 5.76 21.44 -16.56
C ALA A 314 4.85 20.22 -16.24
N PRO A 315 4.44 20.04 -14.97
CA PRO A 315 3.43 19.03 -14.65
C PRO A 315 2.12 19.34 -15.39
N VAL A 316 1.42 18.30 -15.82
CA VAL A 316 0.08 18.47 -16.40
C VAL A 316 -0.92 18.96 -15.34
N ALA A 317 -1.97 19.67 -15.76
CA ALA A 317 -2.98 20.20 -14.84
C ALA A 317 -4.07 19.17 -14.50
N ASN A 318 -4.29 18.19 -15.37
CA ASN A 318 -5.27 17.13 -15.20
C ASN A 318 -4.76 15.81 -15.81
N ALA A 319 -5.29 14.71 -15.31
CA ALA A 319 -5.04 13.36 -15.81
C ALA A 319 -6.40 12.65 -15.91
N PRO A 320 -7.20 12.91 -16.96
CA PRO A 320 -8.57 12.42 -17.05
C PRO A 320 -8.67 10.89 -17.23
N HIS A 321 -7.64 10.25 -17.77
CA HIS A 321 -7.63 8.79 -17.95
C HIS A 321 -7.22 8.08 -16.66
N ALA A 322 -6.17 8.58 -15.98
CA ALA A 322 -5.74 8.06 -14.69
C ALA A 322 -6.70 8.44 -13.53
N GLY A 323 -7.50 9.50 -13.75
CA GLY A 323 -8.51 9.98 -12.81
C GLY A 323 -7.92 10.84 -11.70
N PHE A 324 -7.12 11.85 -12.05
CA PHE A 324 -6.58 12.81 -11.08
C PHE A 324 -6.68 14.27 -11.58
N GLN A 325 -6.72 15.20 -10.63
CA GLN A 325 -6.69 16.64 -10.88
C GLN A 325 -5.57 17.29 -10.07
N ARG A 326 -4.86 18.24 -10.69
CA ARG A 326 -3.86 19.08 -10.03
C ARG A 326 -4.30 20.55 -10.08
N LEU A 327 -4.34 21.20 -8.92
CA LEU A 327 -4.52 22.63 -8.79
C LEU A 327 -3.21 23.19 -8.24
N GLU A 328 -2.68 24.21 -8.89
CA GLU A 328 -1.41 24.82 -8.49
C GLU A 328 -1.48 26.32 -8.66
N ALA A 329 -1.18 27.06 -7.58
CA ALA A 329 -1.15 28.51 -7.57
C ALA A 329 -0.10 28.98 -6.55
N ARG A 330 0.87 29.81 -7.00
CA ARG A 330 1.94 30.43 -6.19
C ARG A 330 2.57 29.52 -5.11
N GLY A 331 2.90 28.29 -5.48
CA GLY A 331 3.55 27.32 -4.58
C GLY A 331 2.60 26.48 -3.73
N THR A 332 1.30 26.75 -3.73
CA THR A 332 0.30 25.84 -3.18
C THR A 332 -0.09 24.81 -4.24
N VAL A 333 0.00 23.52 -3.87
CA VAL A 333 -0.28 22.38 -4.74
C VAL A 333 -1.35 21.51 -4.10
N VAL A 334 -2.44 21.27 -4.83
CA VAL A 334 -3.51 20.33 -4.47
C VAL A 334 -3.57 19.23 -5.52
N ILE A 335 -3.52 17.98 -5.08
CA ILE A 335 -3.67 16.80 -5.94
C ILE A 335 -4.89 16.04 -5.46
N ALA A 336 -5.87 15.81 -6.32
CA ALA A 336 -7.13 15.15 -5.99
C ALA A 336 -7.35 13.89 -6.83
N ASP A 337 -7.78 12.81 -6.17
CA ASP A 337 -8.27 11.59 -6.79
C ASP A 337 -9.70 11.82 -7.26
N THR A 338 -9.92 11.74 -8.57
CA THR A 338 -11.23 11.89 -9.21
C THR A 338 -11.52 10.72 -10.15
N GLY A 339 -11.03 9.52 -9.84
CA GLY A 339 -11.16 8.35 -10.69
C GLY A 339 -11.99 7.23 -10.08
N ALA A 340 -12.61 6.42 -10.94
CA ALA A 340 -13.20 5.14 -10.54
C ALA A 340 -12.10 4.13 -10.17
N PRO A 341 -12.39 3.13 -9.32
CA PRO A 341 -11.43 2.07 -9.02
C PRO A 341 -10.93 1.38 -10.30
N PRO A 342 -9.65 0.97 -10.36
CA PRO A 342 -9.12 0.27 -11.53
C PRO A 342 -9.78 -1.12 -11.68
N PRO A 343 -9.59 -1.78 -12.84
CA PRO A 343 -10.09 -3.14 -13.06
C PRO A 343 -9.72 -4.09 -11.93
N LEU A 344 -10.57 -5.10 -11.68
CA LEU A 344 -10.42 -6.02 -10.55
C LEU A 344 -9.02 -6.66 -10.49
N SER A 345 -8.43 -7.00 -11.64
CA SER A 345 -7.08 -7.57 -11.75
C SER A 345 -5.94 -6.66 -11.28
N LEU A 346 -6.16 -5.35 -11.26
CA LEU A 346 -5.18 -4.31 -10.89
C LEU A 346 -5.50 -3.65 -9.55
N SER A 347 -6.62 -4.03 -8.92
CA SER A 347 -7.17 -3.32 -7.75
C SER A 347 -6.64 -3.79 -6.40
N ASN A 348 -5.64 -4.70 -6.37
CA ASN A 348 -5.10 -5.25 -5.12
C ASN A 348 -4.41 -4.19 -4.24
N GLU A 349 -3.83 -3.16 -4.85
CA GLU A 349 -3.22 -2.02 -4.16
C GLU A 349 -4.06 -0.74 -4.29
N ALA A 350 -5.20 -0.81 -4.96
CA ALA A 350 -6.06 0.35 -5.12
C ALA A 350 -6.79 0.68 -3.82
N HIS A 351 -6.95 1.98 -3.57
CA HIS A 351 -7.60 2.55 -2.39
C HIS A 351 -9.05 2.93 -2.70
N ALA A 352 -9.88 3.02 -1.66
CA ALA A 352 -11.21 3.61 -1.68
C ALA A 352 -11.13 5.15 -1.50
N SER A 353 -10.31 5.79 -2.34
CA SER A 353 -9.84 7.17 -2.20
C SER A 353 -10.55 8.17 -3.11
N CYS A 354 -11.61 7.77 -3.82
CA CYS A 354 -12.33 8.67 -4.72
C CYS A 354 -12.76 9.97 -3.99
N LEU A 355 -12.42 11.12 -4.56
CA LEU A 355 -12.56 12.49 -4.01
C LEU A 355 -11.68 12.82 -2.79
N ALA A 356 -10.68 11.98 -2.48
CA ALA A 356 -9.61 12.35 -1.57
C ALA A 356 -8.64 13.33 -2.23
N PHE A 357 -7.96 14.13 -1.43
CA PHE A 357 -6.96 15.06 -1.90
C PHE A 357 -5.79 15.19 -0.92
N GLU A 358 -4.65 15.64 -1.44
CA GLU A 358 -3.51 16.09 -0.65
C GLU A 358 -3.19 17.54 -1.02
N MET A 359 -2.64 18.28 -0.05
CA MET A 359 -2.30 19.69 -0.19
C MET A 359 -0.93 19.97 0.43
N SER A 360 -0.09 20.69 -0.31
CA SER A 360 1.10 21.37 0.22
C SER A 360 1.04 22.86 -0.07
N SER A 361 1.70 23.64 0.78
CA SER A 361 2.05 25.03 0.52
C SER A 361 3.56 25.19 0.60
N ALA A 362 4.16 25.68 -0.48
CA ALA A 362 5.60 25.62 -0.70
C ALA A 362 6.14 24.20 -0.42
N ARG A 363 7.14 24.07 0.46
CA ARG A 363 7.73 22.77 0.82
C ARG A 363 6.99 22.04 1.94
N HIS A 364 5.89 22.59 2.46
CA HIS A 364 5.20 22.02 3.61
C HIS A 364 3.96 21.26 3.15
N ARG A 365 3.95 19.94 3.32
CA ARG A 365 2.72 19.15 3.19
C ARG A 365 1.83 19.43 4.39
N ILE A 366 0.59 19.83 4.12
CA ILE A 366 -0.39 20.21 5.13
C ILE A 366 -1.40 19.08 5.31
N ILE A 367 -2.12 18.76 4.23
CA ILE A 367 -3.11 17.67 4.19
C ILE A 367 -2.52 16.54 3.37
N VAL A 368 -2.51 15.33 3.92
CA VAL A 368 -1.98 14.11 3.28
C VAL A 368 -3.01 12.99 3.36
N ASN A 369 -2.71 11.85 2.74
CA ASN A 369 -3.36 10.57 3.03
C ASN A 369 -2.40 9.67 3.82
N CYS A 370 -2.89 8.55 4.35
CA CYS A 370 -2.05 7.62 5.10
C CYS A 370 -1.00 6.89 4.22
N GLY A 371 -1.25 6.79 2.91
CA GLY A 371 -0.42 6.02 1.99
C GLY A 371 -0.47 4.51 2.25
N MET A 372 0.23 3.75 1.40
CA MET A 372 0.37 2.31 1.56
C MET A 372 1.50 1.97 2.54
N THR A 373 1.33 0.91 3.33
CA THR A 373 2.36 0.45 4.28
C THR A 373 3.31 -0.54 3.61
N ASP A 374 4.62 -0.29 3.68
CA ASP A 374 5.64 -1.24 3.20
C ASP A 374 5.76 -2.48 4.11
N VAL A 375 5.34 -2.36 5.38
CA VAL A 375 5.59 -3.36 6.42
C VAL A 375 4.42 -4.33 6.60
N ASN A 376 4.79 -5.61 6.64
CA ASN A 376 3.96 -6.81 6.64
C ASN A 376 2.97 -6.92 7.82
N ARG A 377 1.83 -6.23 7.73
CA ARG A 377 0.57 -6.76 8.29
C ARG A 377 -0.52 -6.60 7.23
N ALA A 378 -0.96 -7.71 6.65
CA ALA A 378 -2.07 -7.74 5.68
C ALA A 378 -3.32 -6.96 6.18
N ARG A 379 -3.51 -6.89 7.51
CA ARG A 379 -4.54 -6.06 8.15
C ARG A 379 -4.31 -4.56 7.96
N TRP A 380 -3.08 -4.05 8.15
CA TRP A 380 -2.78 -2.63 7.94
C TRP A 380 -2.92 -2.22 6.48
N ARG A 381 -2.55 -3.10 5.54
CA ARG A 381 -2.81 -2.87 4.11
C ARG A 381 -4.31 -2.68 3.84
N GLN A 382 -5.20 -3.43 4.48
CA GLN A 382 -6.64 -3.24 4.32
C GLN A 382 -7.12 -1.91 4.92
N VAL A 383 -6.60 -1.52 6.08
CA VAL A 383 -6.95 -0.24 6.74
C VAL A 383 -6.48 0.95 5.92
N ALA A 384 -5.24 0.94 5.42
CA ALA A 384 -4.67 1.99 4.59
C ALA A 384 -5.46 2.26 3.30
N ARG A 385 -6.14 1.22 2.79
CA ARG A 385 -6.95 1.28 1.57
C ARG A 385 -8.36 1.80 1.81
N ALA A 386 -8.84 1.86 3.05
CA ALA A 386 -10.19 2.30 3.37
C ALA A 386 -10.38 3.80 3.15
N THR A 387 -11.61 4.24 2.89
CA THR A 387 -11.93 5.68 2.71
C THR A 387 -11.57 6.51 3.94
N ALA A 388 -11.67 5.92 5.14
CA ALA A 388 -11.31 6.58 6.40
C ALA A 388 -9.81 6.94 6.51
N ALA A 389 -8.94 6.26 5.76
CA ALA A 389 -7.50 6.54 5.70
C ALA A 389 -7.13 7.67 4.72
N HIS A 390 -8.15 8.33 4.16
CA HIS A 390 -7.98 9.40 3.18
C HIS A 390 -8.69 10.67 3.61
N SER A 391 -8.24 11.80 3.06
CA SER A 391 -8.82 13.12 3.33
C SER A 391 -10.09 13.34 2.50
N THR A 392 -11.15 12.60 2.84
CA THR A 392 -12.47 12.58 2.18
C THR A 392 -13.58 12.16 3.15
N VAL A 393 -14.79 11.96 2.65
CA VAL A 393 -15.98 11.65 3.46
C VAL A 393 -16.32 10.16 3.44
N THR A 394 -16.67 9.62 4.62
CA THR A 394 -17.39 8.35 4.76
C THR A 394 -18.85 8.58 5.09
N VAL A 395 -19.74 7.71 4.61
CA VAL A 395 -21.15 7.69 4.98
C VAL A 395 -21.44 6.40 5.76
N GLY A 396 -22.09 6.51 6.91
CA GLY A 396 -22.42 5.37 7.78
C GLY A 396 -21.19 4.54 8.14
N GLU A 397 -20.04 5.19 8.39
CA GLU A 397 -18.73 4.55 8.63
C GLU A 397 -18.33 3.50 7.57
N THR A 398 -18.84 3.68 6.35
CA THR A 398 -18.63 2.76 5.22
C THR A 398 -17.70 3.41 4.19
N SER A 399 -16.79 2.61 3.64
CA SER A 399 -15.93 3.06 2.54
C SER A 399 -16.71 3.17 1.23
N SER A 400 -16.29 4.08 0.34
CA SER A 400 -16.87 4.25 -0.99
C SER A 400 -16.69 3.01 -1.88
N CYS A 401 -15.74 2.14 -1.55
CA CYS A 401 -15.51 0.86 -2.21
C CYS A 401 -15.69 -0.32 -1.25
N ARG A 402 -16.10 -1.47 -1.79
CA ARG A 402 -16.12 -2.77 -1.12
C ARG A 402 -14.95 -3.61 -1.60
N PHE A 403 -14.25 -4.20 -0.64
CA PHE A 403 -13.13 -5.11 -0.90
C PHE A 403 -13.57 -6.56 -0.74
N LEU A 404 -12.87 -7.47 -1.42
CA LEU A 404 -12.99 -8.89 -1.15
C LEU A 404 -12.37 -9.19 0.23
N HIS A 405 -13.21 -9.48 1.23
CA HIS A 405 -12.78 -9.80 2.59
C HIS A 405 -12.81 -11.31 2.87
N ALA A 406 -11.86 -11.76 3.68
CA ALA A 406 -11.82 -13.02 4.43
C ALA A 406 -12.42 -14.28 3.77
N GLY A 407 -11.55 -15.15 3.24
CA GLY A 407 -11.88 -16.53 2.86
C GLY A 407 -10.66 -17.30 2.35
N ARG A 408 -10.81 -18.59 2.01
CA ARG A 408 -9.72 -19.35 1.36
C ARG A 408 -9.25 -18.69 0.05
N LEU A 409 -10.14 -18.00 -0.66
CA LEU A 409 -9.83 -17.29 -1.90
C LEU A 409 -8.94 -16.05 -1.73
N THR A 410 -9.01 -15.33 -0.61
CA THR A 410 -8.21 -14.10 -0.43
C THR A 410 -6.72 -14.38 -0.29
N ARG A 411 -6.33 -15.61 0.09
CA ARG A 411 -4.91 -16.01 0.16
C ARG A 411 -4.27 -16.14 -1.23
N THR A 412 -5.04 -16.45 -2.26
CA THR A 412 -4.52 -16.71 -3.62
C THR A 412 -4.74 -15.55 -4.59
N VAL A 413 -5.74 -14.72 -4.33
CA VAL A 413 -6.17 -13.61 -5.21
C VAL A 413 -5.87 -12.24 -4.61
N GLY A 414 -5.54 -12.18 -3.33
CA GLY A 414 -5.42 -10.93 -2.58
C GLY A 414 -6.78 -10.40 -2.14
N ALA A 415 -6.86 -9.07 -1.98
CA ALA A 415 -8.08 -8.37 -1.54
C ALA A 415 -8.46 -7.27 -2.56
N PRO A 416 -8.81 -7.61 -3.81
CA PRO A 416 -9.19 -6.63 -4.82
C PRO A 416 -10.47 -5.87 -4.44
N ILE A 417 -10.70 -4.74 -5.10
CA ILE A 417 -11.97 -4.00 -5.03
C ILE A 417 -13.00 -4.74 -5.88
N VAL A 418 -14.13 -5.10 -5.28
CA VAL A 418 -15.22 -5.85 -5.95
C VAL A 418 -16.33 -4.93 -6.46
N SER A 419 -16.55 -3.82 -5.76
CA SER A 419 -17.48 -2.76 -6.15
C SER A 419 -17.04 -1.42 -5.55
N GLY A 420 -17.45 -0.33 -6.17
CA GLY A 420 -17.10 1.04 -5.81
C GLY A 420 -17.70 2.01 -6.81
N PRO A 421 -17.26 3.29 -6.81
CA PRO A 421 -17.75 4.28 -7.76
C PRO A 421 -17.59 3.83 -9.22
N ARG A 422 -18.58 4.10 -10.04
CA ARG A 422 -18.60 3.79 -11.48
C ARG A 422 -18.59 5.05 -12.31
N GLU A 423 -19.36 6.04 -11.89
CA GLU A 423 -19.45 7.33 -12.57
C GLU A 423 -18.77 8.39 -11.72
N VAL A 424 -17.72 9.00 -12.28
CA VAL A 424 -16.98 10.08 -11.61
C VAL A 424 -16.87 11.31 -12.52
N PRO A 425 -17.97 12.02 -12.81
CA PRO A 425 -17.91 13.22 -13.64
C PRO A 425 -17.08 14.31 -12.95
N VAL A 426 -16.23 14.97 -13.74
CA VAL A 426 -15.35 16.06 -13.30
C VAL A 426 -15.61 17.29 -14.14
N GLN A 427 -15.77 18.43 -13.49
CA GLN A 427 -15.84 19.75 -14.10
C GLN A 427 -14.65 20.56 -13.59
N ARG A 428 -13.88 21.12 -14.52
CA ARG A 428 -12.76 22.01 -14.22
C ARG A 428 -12.99 23.35 -14.92
N GLY A 429 -12.73 24.44 -14.21
CA GLY A 429 -12.81 25.78 -14.76
C GLY A 429 -12.01 26.77 -13.92
N THR A 430 -12.14 28.04 -14.29
CA THR A 430 -11.54 29.17 -13.57
C THR A 430 -12.65 30.19 -13.30
N ARG A 431 -12.70 30.74 -12.10
CA ARG A 431 -13.64 31.82 -11.73
C ARG A 431 -12.91 32.85 -10.91
N GLU A 432 -12.96 34.12 -11.33
CA GLU A 432 -12.27 35.24 -10.65
C GLU A 432 -10.76 34.94 -10.45
N GLY A 433 -10.15 34.27 -11.43
CA GLY A 433 -8.76 33.82 -11.37
C GLY A 433 -8.50 32.57 -10.52
N ALA A 434 -9.44 32.15 -9.65
CA ALA A 434 -9.32 30.94 -8.86
C ALA A 434 -9.59 29.69 -9.70
N ILE A 435 -8.79 28.63 -9.50
CA ILE A 435 -8.97 27.33 -10.13
C ILE A 435 -10.09 26.59 -9.41
N LEU A 436 -11.13 26.18 -10.13
CA LEU A 436 -12.25 25.41 -9.60
C LEU A 436 -12.26 24.01 -10.21
N VAL A 437 -12.30 23.00 -9.34
CA VAL A 437 -12.52 21.60 -9.73
C VAL A 437 -13.69 21.06 -8.93
N ARG A 438 -14.67 20.48 -9.60
CA ARG A 438 -15.82 19.80 -8.99
C ARG A 438 -15.89 18.39 -9.52
N ALA A 439 -15.98 17.42 -8.63
CA ALA A 439 -16.12 16.02 -9.00
C ALA A 439 -17.16 15.32 -8.12
N ARG A 440 -17.88 14.36 -8.68
CA ARG A 440 -18.96 13.62 -8.00
C ARG A 440 -18.74 12.13 -8.16
N HIS A 441 -19.14 11.32 -7.20
CA HIS A 441 -19.11 9.86 -7.31
C HIS A 441 -20.40 9.21 -6.79
N ASP A 442 -20.70 8.01 -7.26
CA ASP A 442 -21.88 7.20 -6.91
C ASP A 442 -21.60 6.05 -5.92
N GLY A 443 -20.41 6.00 -5.30
CA GLY A 443 -20.02 4.93 -4.36
C GLY A 443 -20.95 4.69 -3.16
N TYR A 444 -21.76 5.68 -2.76
CA TYR A 444 -22.77 5.56 -1.70
C TYR A 444 -24.20 5.35 -2.23
N GLY A 445 -24.35 5.20 -3.55
CA GLY A 445 -25.63 5.08 -4.22
C GLY A 445 -26.35 3.77 -3.88
N GLU A 446 -25.68 2.62 -3.97
CA GLU A 446 -26.30 1.33 -3.62
C GLU A 446 -26.53 1.17 -2.10
N PRO A 447 -25.57 1.47 -1.20
CA PRO A 447 -25.76 1.23 0.23
C PRO A 447 -26.68 2.25 0.92
N PHE A 448 -26.67 3.51 0.46
CA PHE A 448 -27.37 4.60 1.14
C PHE A 448 -28.31 5.39 0.22
N GLY A 449 -28.21 5.28 -1.11
CA GLY A 449 -28.97 6.10 -2.05
C GLY A 449 -28.47 7.55 -2.11
N LEU A 450 -27.17 7.76 -1.93
CA LEU A 450 -26.52 9.08 -1.95
C LEU A 450 -25.44 9.17 -3.04
N LEU A 451 -25.37 10.33 -3.68
CA LEU A 451 -24.23 10.78 -4.46
C LEU A 451 -23.40 11.74 -3.59
N HIS A 452 -22.09 11.65 -3.68
CA HIS A 452 -21.16 12.54 -2.99
C HIS A 452 -20.43 13.38 -4.03
N GLN A 453 -20.54 14.70 -3.92
CA GLN A 453 -19.83 15.66 -4.74
C GLN A 453 -18.89 16.47 -3.87
N ARG A 454 -17.66 16.67 -4.35
CA ARG A 454 -16.69 17.57 -3.73
C ARG A 454 -16.24 18.63 -4.73
N SER A 455 -16.13 19.87 -4.25
CA SER A 455 -15.54 20.98 -5.00
C SER A 455 -14.30 21.51 -4.29
N TRP A 456 -13.25 21.82 -5.04
CA TRP A 456 -12.04 22.50 -4.61
C TRP A 456 -11.89 23.80 -5.38
N ARG A 457 -11.75 24.92 -4.67
CA ARG A 457 -11.45 26.23 -5.25
C ARG A 457 -10.14 26.77 -4.69
N LEU A 458 -9.10 26.80 -5.50
CA LEU A 458 -7.79 27.35 -5.14
C LEU A 458 -7.68 28.78 -5.66
N ALA A 459 -7.50 29.75 -4.77
CA ALA A 459 -7.29 31.15 -5.13
C ALA A 459 -6.04 31.33 -6.01
N SER A 460 -6.05 32.33 -6.89
CA SER A 460 -4.94 32.60 -7.84
C SER A 460 -3.63 32.98 -7.14
N ASP A 461 -3.72 33.51 -5.93
CA ASP A 461 -2.59 33.84 -5.07
C ASP A 461 -2.05 32.65 -4.27
N GLY A 462 -2.72 31.49 -4.33
CA GLY A 462 -2.36 30.29 -3.59
C GLY A 462 -2.62 30.34 -2.09
N ALA A 463 -3.17 31.45 -1.56
CA ALA A 463 -3.30 31.68 -0.12
C ALA A 463 -4.53 31.01 0.48
N ARG A 464 -5.52 30.63 -0.34
CA ARG A 464 -6.80 30.07 0.11
C ARG A 464 -7.25 28.90 -0.75
N LEU A 465 -7.61 27.80 -0.07
CA LEU A 465 -8.32 26.65 -0.64
C LEU A 465 -9.69 26.54 0.01
N ASP A 466 -10.76 26.74 -0.76
CA ASP A 466 -12.12 26.44 -0.32
C ASP A 466 -12.52 25.01 -0.74
N GLY A 467 -13.13 24.27 0.17
CA GLY A 467 -13.67 22.93 -0.06
C GLY A 467 -15.16 22.88 0.24
N GLU A 468 -15.95 22.24 -0.62
CA GLU A 468 -17.39 22.03 -0.42
C GLU A 468 -17.73 20.55 -0.65
N ASP A 469 -18.37 19.90 0.32
CA ASP A 469 -18.94 18.56 0.22
C ASP A 469 -20.47 18.66 0.12
N LEU A 470 -21.03 18.13 -0.97
CA LEU A 470 -22.47 18.14 -1.26
C LEU A 470 -22.98 16.70 -1.40
N PHE A 471 -24.04 16.39 -0.65
CA PHE A 471 -24.78 15.13 -0.77
C PHE A 471 -26.09 15.36 -1.50
N SER A 472 -26.35 14.57 -2.54
CA SER A 472 -27.62 14.57 -3.25
C SER A 472 -28.20 13.17 -3.31
N PRO A 473 -29.54 13.00 -3.33
CA PRO A 473 -30.11 11.68 -3.55
C PRO A 473 -29.73 11.15 -4.93
N VAL A 474 -29.66 9.82 -5.06
CA VAL A 474 -29.56 9.18 -6.38
C VAL A 474 -30.81 9.49 -7.22
N PRO A 475 -30.70 9.51 -8.57
CA PRO A 475 -31.86 9.70 -9.44
C PRO A 475 -33.00 8.74 -9.09
N GLY A 476 -34.23 9.25 -9.02
CA GLY A 476 -35.42 8.48 -8.63
C GLY A 476 -35.70 8.43 -7.13
N ARG A 477 -34.92 9.14 -6.30
CA ARG A 477 -35.20 9.34 -4.88
C ARG A 477 -35.37 10.83 -4.57
N GLU A 478 -36.44 11.17 -3.87
CA GLU A 478 -36.78 12.58 -3.58
C GLU A 478 -36.18 13.09 -2.27
N SER A 479 -36.06 12.23 -1.25
CA SER A 479 -35.59 12.62 0.08
C SER A 479 -34.17 12.13 0.36
N LEU A 480 -33.38 12.97 1.05
CA LEU A 480 -32.09 12.56 1.61
C LEU A 480 -32.30 11.55 2.76
N PRO A 481 -31.61 10.40 2.77
CA PRO A 481 -31.60 9.49 3.91
C PRO A 481 -30.96 10.15 5.14
N GLN A 482 -31.50 9.87 6.32
CA GLN A 482 -30.84 10.24 7.57
C GLN A 482 -29.74 9.23 7.89
N VAL A 483 -28.50 9.56 7.52
CA VAL A 483 -27.31 8.74 7.78
C VAL A 483 -26.16 9.65 8.22
N ALA A 484 -25.42 9.23 9.24
CA ALA A 484 -24.25 9.96 9.70
C ALA A 484 -23.15 9.95 8.63
N TYR A 485 -22.41 11.06 8.52
CA TYR A 485 -21.23 11.15 7.68
C TYR A 485 -20.07 11.73 8.47
N SER A 486 -18.85 11.43 8.03
CA SER A 486 -17.61 11.86 8.67
C SER A 486 -16.64 12.37 7.61
N ALA A 487 -16.43 13.69 7.57
CA ALA A 487 -15.39 14.31 6.75
C ALA A 487 -14.05 14.24 7.50
N ARG A 488 -13.04 13.64 6.86
CA ARG A 488 -11.70 13.47 7.47
C ARG A 488 -10.67 14.28 6.70
N PHE A 489 -9.70 14.80 7.46
CA PHE A 489 -8.50 15.45 6.95
C PHE A 489 -7.32 14.92 7.76
N HIS A 490 -6.36 14.28 7.09
CA HIS A 490 -5.15 13.81 7.75
C HIS A 490 -4.06 14.87 7.60
N LEU A 491 -3.56 15.35 8.73
CA LEU A 491 -2.48 16.33 8.73
C LEU A 491 -1.14 15.62 8.63
N HIS A 492 -0.21 16.23 7.91
CA HIS A 492 1.15 15.72 7.85
C HIS A 492 1.77 15.72 9.26
N PRO A 493 2.58 14.70 9.66
CA PRO A 493 3.10 14.59 11.02
C PRO A 493 3.97 15.77 11.51
N ALA A 494 4.51 16.56 10.58
CA ALA A 494 5.28 17.77 10.89
C ALA A 494 4.39 19.02 11.09
N ILE A 495 3.07 18.90 10.96
CA ILE A 495 2.12 19.99 11.13
C ILE A 495 1.50 19.88 12.51
N GLU A 496 1.68 20.92 13.31
CA GLU A 496 1.02 21.06 14.60
C GLU A 496 -0.20 21.96 14.45
N VAL A 497 -1.32 21.53 15.05
CA VAL A 497 -2.50 22.37 15.17
C VAL A 497 -2.35 23.15 16.47
N GLU A 498 -1.89 24.39 16.37
CA GLU A 498 -1.87 25.30 17.51
C GLU A 498 -3.33 25.58 17.93
N ARG A 499 -3.61 25.30 19.20
CA ARG A 499 -4.95 25.24 19.80
C ARG A 499 -5.30 26.48 20.64
N LEU A 500 -4.47 27.52 20.61
CA LEU A 500 -4.57 28.66 21.53
C LEU A 500 -5.73 29.62 21.23
N ASP A 501 -6.27 29.59 20.02
CA ASP A 501 -7.37 30.51 19.61
C ASP A 501 -8.77 29.89 19.69
N ASP A 502 -8.93 28.72 20.33
CA ASP A 502 -10.22 28.04 20.49
C ASP A 502 -10.74 28.17 21.93
N PRO A 503 -11.69 29.10 22.20
CA PRO A 503 -12.21 29.36 23.55
C PRO A 503 -12.71 28.12 24.29
N TRP A 504 -13.15 27.08 23.56
CA TRP A 504 -13.67 25.83 24.12
C TRP A 504 -12.61 24.89 24.70
N LYS A 505 -11.32 25.20 24.51
CA LYS A 505 -10.19 24.41 25.05
C LYS A 505 -9.39 25.13 26.12
N ASN A 506 -9.72 26.38 26.43
CA ASN A 506 -9.07 27.17 27.47
C ASN A 506 -9.15 26.53 28.87
N TRP A 507 -10.14 25.67 29.12
CA TRP A 507 -10.24 24.92 30.37
C TRP A 507 -9.03 24.00 30.65
N LYS A 508 -8.21 23.69 29.63
CA LYS A 508 -6.99 22.87 29.75
C LYS A 508 -5.72 23.67 30.04
N PHE A 509 -5.84 25.00 30.19
CA PHE A 509 -4.72 25.89 30.41
C PHE A 509 -5.02 26.74 31.63
N SER A 510 -4.15 26.69 32.64
CA SER A 510 -4.24 27.53 33.82
C SER A 510 -3.08 28.52 33.85
N LEU A 511 -3.31 29.75 34.32
CA LEU A 511 -2.21 30.67 34.63
C LEU A 511 -1.27 30.09 35.70
N ASN A 512 -1.77 29.17 36.54
CA ASN A 512 -0.92 28.42 37.45
C ASN A 512 0.08 27.52 36.73
N ASP A 513 -0.17 27.07 35.49
CA ASP A 513 0.79 26.25 34.74
C ASP A 513 2.09 27.04 34.47
N VAL A 514 2.00 28.38 34.37
CA VAL A 514 3.16 29.27 34.20
C VAL A 514 3.92 29.42 35.51
N ALA A 515 3.22 29.59 36.64
CA ALA A 515 3.83 29.66 37.96
C ALA A 515 4.45 28.30 38.39
N GLU A 516 3.77 27.19 38.09
CA GLU A 516 4.23 25.83 38.36
C GLU A 516 5.41 25.44 37.47
N ARG A 517 5.49 25.96 36.24
CA ARG A 517 6.68 25.79 35.38
C ARG A 517 7.93 26.38 36.02
N ALA A 518 7.83 27.49 36.77
CA ALA A 518 8.96 28.04 37.53
C ALA A 518 9.42 27.10 38.65
N LEU A 519 8.55 26.20 39.12
CA LEU A 519 8.85 25.18 40.14
C LEU A 519 9.28 23.82 39.54
N TRP A 520 9.45 23.73 38.21
CA TRP A 520 9.76 22.47 37.50
C TRP A 520 10.92 21.70 38.12
N ALA A 521 12.01 22.39 38.47
CA ALA A 521 13.18 21.77 39.09
C ALA A 521 12.85 21.13 40.45
N LYS A 522 11.98 21.75 41.26
CA LYS A 522 11.56 21.22 42.57
C LYS A 522 10.63 20.01 42.40
N TYR A 523 9.70 20.06 41.44
CA TYR A 523 8.83 18.92 41.13
C TYR A 523 9.63 17.72 40.60
N GLN A 524 10.60 17.94 39.70
CA GLN A 524 11.48 16.89 39.22
C GLN A 524 12.27 16.23 40.36
N ALA A 525 12.81 17.03 41.30
CA ALA A 525 13.50 16.50 42.47
C ALA A 525 12.57 15.66 43.36
N ALA A 526 11.34 16.15 43.64
CA ALA A 526 10.36 15.41 44.43
C ALA A 526 9.91 14.10 43.76
N TYR A 527 9.66 14.12 42.44
CA TYR A 527 9.30 12.90 41.69
C TYR A 527 10.44 11.89 41.64
N GLN A 528 11.68 12.33 41.47
CA GLN A 528 12.84 11.44 41.54
C GLN A 528 12.95 10.75 42.90
N GLU A 529 12.72 11.49 43.99
CA GLU A 529 12.77 10.94 45.35
C GLU A 529 11.66 9.90 45.59
N ILE A 530 10.42 10.21 45.18
CA ILE A 530 9.30 9.26 45.26
C ILE A 530 9.63 7.99 44.46
N LEU A 531 10.06 8.13 43.21
CA LEU A 531 10.36 6.98 42.35
C LEU A 531 11.52 6.13 42.91
N ARG A 532 12.56 6.77 43.45
CA ARG A 532 13.69 6.09 44.10
C ARG A 532 13.26 5.24 45.29
N HIS A 533 12.32 5.73 46.10
CA HIS A 533 11.85 5.03 47.30
C HIS A 533 10.71 4.03 47.05
N THR A 534 9.93 4.21 45.97
CA THR A 534 8.71 3.41 45.73
C THR A 534 8.83 2.40 44.59
N SER A 535 9.87 2.48 43.74
CA SER A 535 10.09 1.49 42.68
C SER A 535 10.70 0.20 43.22
N ALA A 536 9.84 -0.75 43.60
CA ALA A 536 10.22 -2.07 44.09
C ALA A 536 10.24 -3.12 42.98
N LYS A 537 10.99 -4.22 43.16
CA LYS A 537 11.09 -5.33 42.17
C LYS A 537 9.72 -5.93 41.78
N HIS A 538 8.75 -5.97 42.70
CA HIS A 538 7.42 -6.52 42.48
C HIS A 538 6.40 -5.50 41.94
N ALA A 539 6.74 -4.20 41.97
CA ALA A 539 5.90 -3.10 41.49
C ALA A 539 6.80 -2.00 40.88
N PRO A 540 7.44 -2.28 39.72
CA PRO A 540 8.38 -1.35 39.12
C PRO A 540 7.66 -0.14 38.53
N TRP A 541 8.19 1.06 38.79
CA TRP A 541 7.78 2.26 38.08
C TRP A 541 8.57 2.38 36.77
N PHE A 542 7.89 2.74 35.68
CA PHE A 542 8.50 2.98 34.37
C PHE A 542 8.48 4.47 34.05
N VAL A 543 9.64 5.08 33.85
CA VAL A 543 9.75 6.46 33.36
C VAL A 543 9.61 6.43 31.83
N VAL A 544 8.55 7.05 31.31
CA VAL A 544 8.20 7.00 29.89
C VAL A 544 8.43 8.38 29.26
N PRO A 545 9.39 8.53 28.32
CA PRO A 545 9.57 9.76 27.55
C PRO A 545 8.28 10.07 26.77
N SER A 546 7.64 11.19 27.12
CA SER A 546 6.28 11.51 26.66
C SER A 546 6.17 12.70 25.71
N ASP A 547 7.31 13.31 25.36
CA ASP A 547 7.37 14.41 24.37
C ASP A 547 6.83 13.97 23.00
N HIS A 548 6.97 12.69 22.68
CA HIS A 548 6.36 12.06 21.51
C HIS A 548 5.30 11.03 21.93
N LYS A 549 4.02 11.39 21.79
CA LYS A 549 2.88 10.53 22.19
C LYS A 549 2.90 9.14 21.55
N TRP A 550 3.40 9.01 20.31
CA TRP A 550 3.52 7.70 19.65
C TRP A 550 4.57 6.82 20.34
N PHE A 551 5.73 7.39 20.69
CA PHE A 551 6.81 6.67 21.36
C PHE A 551 6.39 6.27 22.77
N ALA A 552 5.75 7.19 23.52
CA ALA A 552 5.19 6.89 24.83
C ALA A 552 4.21 5.71 24.79
N ARG A 553 3.31 5.69 23.80
CA ARG A 553 2.37 4.57 23.60
C ARG A 553 3.08 3.26 23.29
N VAL A 554 4.16 3.29 22.50
CA VAL A 554 4.98 2.10 22.21
C VAL A 554 5.62 1.58 23.50
N VAL A 555 6.29 2.43 24.27
CA VAL A 555 6.95 2.06 25.53
C VAL A 555 5.94 1.49 26.53
N ILE A 556 4.80 2.14 26.73
CA ILE A 556 3.73 1.68 27.63
C ILE A 556 3.18 0.33 27.16
N SER A 557 2.87 0.19 25.86
CA SER A 557 2.32 -1.06 25.32
C SER A 557 3.32 -2.20 25.44
N SER A 558 4.60 -1.96 25.17
CA SER A 558 5.67 -2.95 25.33
C SER A 558 5.82 -3.40 26.79
N ALA A 559 5.74 -2.48 27.75
CA ALA A 559 5.78 -2.82 29.16
C ALA A 559 4.59 -3.70 29.58
N ILE A 560 3.37 -3.36 29.14
CA ILE A 560 2.16 -4.14 29.43
C ILE A 560 2.23 -5.53 28.77
N VAL A 561 2.63 -5.62 27.51
CA VAL A 561 2.72 -6.89 26.79
C VAL A 561 3.74 -7.82 27.46
N ASN A 562 4.93 -7.31 27.79
CA ASN A 562 5.96 -8.10 28.49
C ASN A 562 5.45 -8.59 29.86
N ALA A 563 4.72 -7.74 30.60
CA ALA A 563 4.10 -8.15 31.86
C ALA A 563 3.04 -9.26 31.65
N MET A 564 2.19 -9.15 30.62
CA MET A 564 1.18 -10.17 30.33
C MET A 564 1.78 -11.50 29.83
N GLU A 565 2.86 -11.45 29.03
CA GLU A 565 3.56 -12.66 28.56
C GLU A 565 4.16 -13.45 29.72
N LYS A 566 4.66 -12.77 30.76
CA LYS A 566 5.21 -13.41 31.97
C LYS A 566 4.16 -14.11 32.84
N LEU A 567 2.87 -13.81 32.67
CA LEU A 567 1.80 -14.44 33.45
C LEU A 567 1.47 -15.86 32.99
N ASP A 568 2.03 -16.33 31.88
CA ASP A 568 1.88 -17.69 31.35
C ASP A 568 0.42 -18.20 31.31
N LEU A 569 -0.48 -17.32 30.84
CA LEU A 569 -1.92 -17.57 30.84
C LEU A 569 -2.30 -18.64 29.82
N HIS A 570 -2.74 -19.80 30.31
CA HIS A 570 -3.27 -20.89 29.50
C HIS A 570 -4.78 -21.03 29.67
N TYR A 571 -5.48 -21.33 28.57
CA TYR A 571 -6.86 -21.77 28.67
C TYR A 571 -6.92 -23.09 29.47
N PRO A 572 -7.92 -23.26 30.35
CA PRO A 572 -8.06 -24.49 31.13
C PRO A 572 -8.16 -25.69 30.18
N LYS A 573 -7.25 -26.65 30.33
CA LYS A 573 -7.29 -27.91 29.59
C LYS A 573 -8.46 -28.74 30.10
N ARG A 574 -9.36 -29.17 29.20
CA ARG A 574 -10.49 -30.04 29.54
C ARG A 574 -10.01 -31.46 29.88
N ALA A 575 -10.67 -32.10 30.84
CA ALA A 575 -10.54 -33.54 31.11
C ALA A 575 -10.93 -34.35 29.85
N ALA A 576 -10.26 -35.46 29.61
CA ALA A 576 -10.17 -36.17 28.32
C ALA A 576 -11.29 -37.21 28.10
N ASP A 577 -12.40 -37.14 28.83
CA ASP A 577 -13.30 -38.28 28.98
C ASP A 577 -14.76 -37.81 28.79
N GLY A 578 -15.35 -38.09 27.61
CA GLY A 578 -16.82 -38.08 27.43
C GLY A 578 -17.43 -37.25 26.27
N THR A 579 -16.66 -36.47 25.51
CA THR A 579 -17.22 -35.24 24.92
C THR A 579 -18.00 -35.32 23.59
N ALA A 580 -17.89 -36.35 22.76
CA ALA A 580 -18.60 -36.33 21.46
C ALA A 580 -20.10 -36.68 21.57
N SER A 581 -20.44 -37.57 22.51
CA SER A 581 -21.81 -38.05 22.72
C SER A 581 -22.64 -37.03 23.51
N GLU A 582 -22.04 -36.40 24.52
CA GLU A 582 -22.72 -35.37 25.33
C GLU A 582 -22.98 -34.09 24.55
N LEU A 583 -22.06 -33.65 23.68
CA LEU A 583 -22.29 -32.51 22.80
C LEU A 583 -23.37 -32.80 21.75
N LYS A 584 -23.48 -34.04 21.27
CA LYS A 584 -24.60 -34.46 20.42
C LYS A 584 -25.92 -34.45 21.18
N LYS A 585 -25.95 -34.94 22.43
CA LYS A 585 -27.14 -34.89 23.28
C LYS A 585 -27.55 -33.45 23.60
N ALA A 586 -26.60 -32.60 24.00
CA ALA A 586 -26.84 -31.18 24.25
C ALA A 586 -27.35 -30.45 23.00
N ARG A 587 -26.78 -30.78 21.82
CA ARG A 587 -27.24 -30.22 20.54
C ARG A 587 -28.65 -30.66 20.19
N ILE A 588 -29.01 -31.93 20.40
CA ILE A 588 -30.37 -32.45 20.19
C ILE A 588 -31.37 -31.77 21.13
N VAL A 589 -30.99 -31.55 22.39
CA VAL A 589 -31.85 -30.86 23.38
C VAL A 589 -32.08 -29.40 22.97
N LEU A 590 -31.03 -28.69 22.57
CA LEU A 590 -31.12 -27.28 22.12
C LEU A 590 -31.91 -27.14 20.80
N GLU A 591 -31.79 -28.10 19.88
CA GLU A 591 -32.55 -28.12 18.63
C GLU A 591 -34.05 -28.43 18.86
N HIS A 592 -34.39 -29.20 19.91
CA HIS A 592 -35.78 -29.44 20.31
C HIS A 592 -36.44 -28.25 21.03
N GLU A 593 -35.67 -27.44 21.79
CA GLU A 593 -36.19 -26.20 22.39
C GLU A 593 -36.65 -25.18 21.33
N HIS A 594 -35.95 -25.11 20.19
CA HIS A 594 -36.29 -24.18 19.11
C HIS A 594 -37.55 -24.57 18.30
N ARG A 595 -38.10 -25.77 18.49
CA ARG A 595 -39.26 -26.30 17.73
C ARG A 595 -40.60 -26.23 18.46
N ARG A 596 -40.69 -25.68 19.67
CA ARG A 596 -41.99 -25.45 20.33
C ARG A 596 -42.74 -24.26 19.68
N PRO A 597 -43.97 -24.43 19.16
CA PRO A 597 -44.73 -23.29 18.63
C PRO A 597 -45.15 -22.36 19.76
N ALA A 598 -45.09 -21.05 19.51
CA ALA A 598 -45.43 -20.00 20.47
C ALA A 598 -46.88 -20.19 20.99
N VAL A 599 -47.01 -20.47 22.28
CA VAL A 599 -48.31 -20.49 22.96
C VAL A 599 -48.89 -19.06 22.95
N ARG A 600 -49.96 -18.89 22.18
CA ARG A 600 -50.78 -17.67 22.10
C ARG A 600 -51.44 -17.42 23.47
N LYS A 601 -50.83 -16.60 24.33
CA LYS A 601 -51.48 -16.16 25.58
C LYS A 601 -52.61 -15.17 25.25
N LYS A 602 -53.86 -15.58 25.51
CA LYS A 602 -55.04 -14.71 25.52
C LYS A 602 -54.81 -13.52 26.45
N ARG A 603 -55.00 -12.31 25.94
CA ARG A 603 -54.95 -11.05 26.68
C ARG A 603 -56.21 -10.98 27.57
N ALA A 604 -56.09 -11.31 28.85
CA ALA A 604 -57.12 -11.02 29.85
C ALA A 604 -56.90 -9.61 30.39
N ALA A 605 -57.95 -8.79 30.32
CA ALA A 605 -57.96 -7.39 30.77
C ALA A 605 -57.64 -7.29 32.26
N ARG A 606 -56.67 -6.44 32.63
CA ARG A 606 -56.47 -5.99 34.02
C ARG A 606 -56.87 -4.51 34.12
N ARG A 607 -57.84 -4.26 35.00
CA ARG A 607 -58.33 -2.95 35.44
C ARG A 607 -57.19 -2.06 35.98
N PRO A 608 -57.31 -0.73 35.87
CA PRO A 608 -56.31 0.19 36.41
C PRO A 608 -56.36 0.21 37.94
N ALA A 609 -55.20 0.07 38.58
CA ALA A 609 -55.07 0.21 40.03
C ALA A 609 -55.11 1.70 40.40
N GLN A 610 -56.05 2.04 41.27
CA GLN A 610 -56.20 3.35 41.90
C GLN A 610 -55.00 3.61 42.82
N ILE A 611 -54.36 4.76 42.63
CA ILE A 611 -53.40 5.33 43.58
C ILE A 611 -54.22 6.15 44.59
N ARG A 612 -54.20 5.77 45.86
CA ARG A 612 -54.68 6.61 46.97
C ARG A 612 -53.50 7.39 47.57
N PRO A 613 -53.73 8.64 48.01
CA PRO A 613 -52.67 9.53 48.48
C PRO A 613 -52.39 9.33 49.97
N ALA A 614 -51.17 9.62 50.40
CA ALA A 614 -50.87 9.95 51.78
C ALA A 614 -50.25 11.35 51.80
N ASN A 615 -50.98 12.26 52.42
CA ASN A 615 -50.61 13.66 52.67
C ASN A 615 -50.58 13.84 54.19
N THR A 616 -49.59 14.57 54.70
CA THR A 616 -49.55 15.42 55.92
C THR A 616 -48.06 15.63 56.25
N ALA A 617 -47.42 16.76 55.97
CA ALA A 617 -47.63 18.16 56.35
C ALA A 617 -47.19 18.48 57.79
N GLU A 618 -46.13 19.29 57.89
CA GLU A 618 -45.82 20.31 58.91
C GLU A 618 -44.77 21.25 58.23
N THR A 619 -45.14 22.41 57.65
CA THR A 619 -45.23 23.79 58.22
C THR A 619 -44.00 24.21 59.05
N SER A 620 -43.34 25.37 58.87
CA SER A 620 -43.45 26.55 57.99
C SER A 620 -42.16 27.42 58.22
N PRO A 621 -42.06 28.73 57.89
CA PRO A 621 -41.09 29.29 56.94
C PRO A 621 -40.05 30.25 57.57
N ASP A 622 -39.10 30.76 56.77
CA ASP A 622 -38.82 32.22 56.71
C ASP A 622 -37.75 32.59 55.67
N GLU A 623 -38.06 33.65 54.90
CA GLU A 623 -37.15 34.44 54.06
C GLU A 623 -36.18 35.28 54.91
N PRO A 624 -35.17 35.92 54.30
CA PRO A 624 -35.34 37.38 54.17
C PRO A 624 -34.85 37.99 52.84
N LYS A 625 -35.56 39.04 52.42
CA LYS A 625 -35.04 40.15 51.59
C LYS A 625 -34.20 41.09 52.45
N GLY A 626 -33.18 41.70 51.86
CA GLY A 626 -32.24 42.61 52.53
C GLY A 626 -32.76 44.03 52.76
N HIS A 627 -31.99 44.79 53.56
CA HIS A 627 -31.92 46.25 53.53
C HIS A 627 -30.56 46.74 54.03
N ASP A 628 -30.19 47.92 53.51
CA ASP A 628 -28.90 48.60 53.51
C ASP A 628 -28.35 49.04 54.88
N SER A 629 -27.02 49.12 54.93
CA SER A 629 -26.25 50.17 55.59
C SER A 629 -24.96 50.40 54.82
#